data_AF-A0A963LS99-F1
#
_entry.id   AF-A0A963LS99-F1
#
_cell.length_a   1.000
_cell.length_b   1.000
_cell.length_c   1.000
_cell.angle_alpha   90.00
_cell.angle_beta   90.00
_cell.angle_gamma   90.00
#
_symmetry.space_group_name_H-M   'P 1'
#
loop_
_entity.id
_entity.type
_entity.pdbx_description
1 polymer ?
#
loop_
_entity_poly.entity_id
_entity_poly.type
_entity_poly.pdbx_seq_one_letter_code
_entity_poly.pdbx_strand_id
1 'polypeptide(L)' 'VSGTLPVEGERIDCAGWSFEVVDLDGRRIDKVLATRMTPEQIADSSYDT' A
#
# COMPACT_ATOMS: atom_id res chain seq x y z
N VAL A 1 9.66 -13.10 10.24
CA VAL A 1 9.16 -11.77 9.81
C VAL A 1 10.36 -10.97 9.31
N SER A 2 10.39 -10.61 8.04
CA SER A 2 11.37 -9.67 7.46
C SER A 2 10.57 -8.69 6.61
N GLY A 3 9.69 -7.93 7.25
CA GLY A 3 8.96 -6.85 6.59
C GLY A 3 9.80 -5.58 6.68
N THR A 4 10.10 -4.97 5.54
CA THR A 4 10.71 -3.63 5.49
C THR A 4 9.63 -2.59 5.81
N LEU A 5 9.96 -1.59 6.64
CA LEU A 5 9.06 -0.47 6.86
C LEU A 5 9.01 0.37 5.58
N PRO A 6 7.83 0.57 4.96
CA PRO A 6 7.69 1.42 3.80
C PRO A 6 8.03 2.86 4.13
N VAL A 7 8.50 3.60 3.13
CA VAL A 7 8.72 5.04 3.26
C VAL A 7 7.45 5.82 2.93
N GLU A 8 7.44 7.08 3.32
CA GLU A 8 6.46 8.10 3.00
C GLU A 8 6.35 8.24 1.47
N GLY A 9 5.12 8.19 0.96
CA GLY A 9 4.80 8.18 -0.48
C GLY A 9 4.85 6.81 -1.14
N GLU A 10 5.33 5.76 -0.46
CA GLU A 10 5.29 4.39 -0.98
C GLU A 10 3.85 3.87 -1.05
N ARG A 11 3.53 3.11 -2.11
CA ARG A 11 2.21 2.52 -2.34
C ARG A 11 2.25 1.01 -2.27
N ILE A 12 1.26 0.45 -1.60
CA ILE A 12 1.06 -0.97 -1.44
C ILE A 12 -0.35 -1.32 -1.89
N ASP A 13 -0.44 -2.21 -2.87
CA ASP A 13 -1.71 -2.70 -3.38
C ASP A 13 -2.05 -4.03 -2.71
N CYS A 14 -3.22 -4.12 -2.07
CA CYS A 14 -3.70 -5.38 -1.49
C CYS A 14 -5.22 -5.41 -1.37
N ALA A 15 -5.80 -6.59 -1.56
CA ALA A 15 -7.24 -6.84 -1.40
C ALA A 15 -8.16 -5.83 -2.16
N GLY A 16 -7.72 -5.34 -3.33
CA GLY A 16 -8.47 -4.37 -4.14
C GLY A 16 -8.42 -2.93 -3.62
N TRP A 17 -7.41 -2.62 -2.81
CA TRP A 17 -7.11 -1.29 -2.31
C TRP A 17 -5.66 -0.93 -2.60
N SER A 18 -5.42 0.35 -2.88
CA SER A 18 -4.09 0.93 -2.92
C SER A 18 -3.92 1.81 -1.69
N PHE A 19 -2.88 1.52 -0.90
CA PHE A 19 -2.53 2.24 0.31
C PHE A 19 -1.25 3.04 0.06
N GLU A 20 -1.34 4.36 0.11
CA GLU A 20 -0.17 5.24 0.11
C GLU A 20 0.18 5.64 1.54
N VAL A 21 1.43 5.48 1.95
CA VAL A 21 1.91 5.96 3.25
C VAL A 21 2.03 7.47 3.20
N VAL A 22 1.28 8.18 4.04
CA VAL A 22 1.28 9.65 4.07
C VAL A 22 2.10 10.18 5.24
N ASP A 23 2.14 9.45 6.35
CA ASP A 23 2.86 9.85 7.55
C ASP A 23 3.38 8.65 8.34
N LEU A 24 4.60 8.78 8.84
CA LEU A 24 5.26 7.82 9.71
C LEU A 24 5.52 8.45 11.08
N ASP A 25 5.16 7.74 12.14
CA ASP A 25 5.60 8.03 13.49
C ASP A 25 6.75 7.08 13.87
N GLY A 26 7.97 7.56 13.65
CA GLY A 26 9.21 6.83 13.91
C GLY A 26 9.35 5.59 13.02
N ARG A 27 8.97 4.41 13.55
CA ARG A 27 9.01 3.13 12.81
C ARG A 27 7.62 2.53 12.56
N ARG A 28 6.58 3.35 12.66
CA ARG A 28 5.19 2.92 12.51
C ARG A 28 4.50 3.80 11.49
N ILE A 29 3.67 3.18 10.67
CA ILE A 29 2.75 3.91 9.81
C ILE A 29 1.67 4.53 10.71
N ASP A 30 1.58 5.86 10.73
CA ASP A 30 0.53 6.59 11.44
C ASP A 30 -0.67 6.84 10.53
N LYS A 31 -0.39 7.24 9.28
CA LYS A 31 -1.43 7.64 8.32
C LYS A 31 -1.20 7.03 6.94
N VAL A 32 -2.29 6.53 6.38
CA VAL A 32 -2.36 6.09 4.99
C VAL A 32 -3.50 6.78 4.25
N LEU A 33 -3.31 7.03 2.97
CA LEU A 33 -4.40 7.32 2.04
C LEU A 33 -4.83 6.00 1.41
N ALA A 34 -6.06 5.58 1.70
CA ALA A 34 -6.65 4.37 1.13
C ALA A 34 -7.55 4.73 -0.05
N THR A 35 -7.28 4.15 -1.21
CA THR A 35 -8.09 4.34 -2.42
C THR A 35 -8.58 2.98 -2.93
N ARG A 36 -9.87 2.90 -3.29
CA ARG A 36 -10.39 1.71 -3.98
C ARG A 36 -9.73 1.60 -5.35
N MET A 37 -9.15 0.44 -5.64
CA MET A 37 -8.62 0.17 -6.96
C MET A 37 -9.78 -0.08 -7.93
N THR A 38 -9.62 0.37 -9.18
CA THR A 38 -10.57 0.03 -10.24
C THR A 38 -10.40 -1.44 -10.65
N PRO A 39 -11.42 -2.06 -11.27
CA PRO A 39 -11.30 -3.42 -11.78
C PRO A 39 -10.10 -3.62 -12.73
N GLU A 40 -9.75 -2.62 -13.53
CA GLU A 40 -8.60 -2.64 -14.43
C GLU A 40 -7.27 -2.66 -13.65
N GLN A 41 -7.15 -1.83 -12.61
CA GLN A 41 -5.95 -1.81 -11.75
C GLN A 41 -5.77 -3.12 -10.97
N ILE A 42 -6.89 -3.75 -10.56
CA ILE A 42 -6.87 -5.06 -9.92
C ILE A 42 -6.42 -6.13 -10.92
N ALA A 43 -6.86 -6.05 -12.18
CA ALA A 43 -6.47 -7.00 -13.23
C ALA A 43 -4.98 -6.87 -13.61
N ASP A 44 -4.44 -5.63 -13.60
CA ASP A 44 -3.02 -5.35 -13.85
C ASP A 44 -2.13 -5.70 -12.66
N SER A 45 -2.67 -5.64 -11.43
CA SER A 45 -2.06 -6.19 -10.21
C SER A 45 -2.24 -7.71 -10.19
N SER A 46 -1.66 -8.39 -11.17
CA SER A 46 -1.64 -9.84 -11.26
C SER A 46 -0.88 -10.38 -10.05
N TYR A 47 -1.62 -10.77 -9.01
CA TYR A 47 -1.15 -11.24 -7.71
C TYR A 47 0.13 -12.09 -7.83
N ASP A 48 1.23 -11.52 -7.32
CA ASP A 48 2.54 -12.16 -7.19
C ASP A 48 2.42 -13.36 -6.24
N THR A 49 2.94 -14.51 -6.66
CA THR A 49 2.95 -15.80 -5.93
C THR A 49 4.05 -15.84 -4.88
#